data_AF-A0A521I459-F1
#
_entry.id   AF-A0A521I459-F1
#
_cell.length_a   1.000
_cell.length_b   1.000
_cell.length_c   1.000
_cell.angle_alpha   90.00
_cell.angle_beta   90.00
_cell.angle_gamma   90.00
#
_symmetry.space_group_name_H-M   'P 1'
#
loop_
_entity.id
_entity.type
_entity.pdbx_description
1 polymer ?
#
loop_
_entity_poly.entity_id
_entity_poly.type
_entity_poly.pdbx_seq_one_letter_code
_entity_poly.pdbx_strand_id
1 'polypeptide(L)'
;MRARILVGSLIGVISFAASSLEARGESLAICSKCWAPTVFSKSGIGTANAVAEARATREAIAGWCQNWTPDDRGCVQRELSSPDAK
;
A
#
# COMPACT_ATOMS: atom_id res chain seq x y z
N MET A 1 -11.65 -20.28 57.06
CA MET A 1 -11.44 -18.84 56.75
C MET A 1 -11.65 -18.66 55.25
N ARG A 2 -12.66 -17.87 54.84
CA ARG A 2 -12.96 -17.61 53.42
C ARG A 2 -12.41 -16.22 53.07
N ALA A 3 -11.29 -16.17 52.34
CA ALA A 3 -10.74 -14.91 51.85
C ALA A 3 -11.36 -14.57 50.49
N ARG A 4 -12.09 -13.45 50.45
CA ARG A 4 -12.56 -12.80 49.22
C ARG A 4 -11.41 -11.94 48.69
N ILE A 5 -10.92 -12.20 47.48
CA ILE A 5 -9.96 -11.31 46.80
C ILE A 5 -10.72 -10.52 45.74
N LEU A 6 -10.58 -9.21 45.86
CA LEU A 6 -11.28 -8.16 45.14
C LEU A 6 -10.79 -8.03 43.69
N VAL A 7 -11.76 -7.72 42.82
CA VAL A 7 -11.62 -7.29 41.44
C VAL A 7 -10.68 -6.08 41.37
N GLY A 8 -9.50 -6.28 40.78
CA GLY A 8 -8.52 -5.22 40.50
C GLY A 8 -8.47 -4.92 39.01
N SER A 9 -9.03 -3.78 38.62
CA SER A 9 -9.10 -3.26 37.26
C SER A 9 -7.70 -3.07 36.66
N LEU A 10 -7.33 -3.90 35.69
CA LEU A 10 -6.15 -3.72 34.85
C LEU A 10 -6.50 -2.73 33.73
N ILE A 11 -6.20 -1.46 33.95
CA ILE A 11 -6.20 -0.41 32.92
C ILE A 11 -5.05 -0.74 31.97
N GLY A 12 -5.37 -1.43 30.88
CA GLY A 12 -4.46 -1.71 29.78
C GLY A 12 -4.12 -0.42 29.03
N VAL A 13 -2.92 0.10 29.26
CA VAL A 13 -2.31 1.12 28.40
C VAL A 13 -1.93 0.42 27.09
N ILE A 14 -2.84 0.44 26.13
CA ILE A 14 -2.55 0.04 24.75
C ILE A 14 -1.78 1.21 24.12
N SER A 15 -0.45 1.13 24.22
CA SER A 15 0.44 1.99 23.42
C SER A 15 0.15 1.72 21.95
N PHE A 16 -0.44 2.70 21.27
CA PHE A 16 -0.57 2.72 19.82
C PHE A 16 0.84 2.78 19.22
N ALA A 17 1.41 1.62 18.90
CA ALA A 17 2.60 1.53 18.06
C ALA A 17 2.22 2.03 16.67
N ALA A 18 2.58 3.28 16.36
CA ALA A 18 2.53 3.80 15.00
C ALA A 18 3.41 2.89 14.14
N SER A 19 2.77 2.03 13.36
CA SER A 19 3.45 1.17 12.41
C SER A 19 3.92 2.04 11.25
N SER A 20 5.14 2.57 11.32
CA SER A 20 5.82 3.09 10.14
C SER A 20 6.39 1.92 9.34
N LEU A 21 5.51 1.06 8.84
CA LEU A 21 5.83 0.06 7.83
C LEU A 21 5.27 0.61 6.51
N GLU A 22 6.10 1.30 5.75
CA GLU A 22 6.11 1.17 4.29
C GLU A 22 7.32 1.93 3.73
N ALA A 23 8.47 1.25 3.61
CA ALA A 23 9.53 1.67 2.68
C ALA A 23 9.33 1.02 1.30
N ARG A 24 8.10 0.58 1.01
CA ARG A 24 7.62 0.31 -0.34
C ARG A 24 6.80 1.55 -0.70
N GLY A 25 7.18 2.27 -1.75
CA GLY A 25 6.48 3.51 -2.10
C GLY A 25 4.96 3.29 -2.17
N GLU A 26 4.18 4.24 -1.67
CA GLU A 26 2.72 4.17 -1.69
C GLU A 26 2.24 3.99 -3.14
N SER A 27 1.33 3.06 -3.36
CA SER A 27 0.81 2.74 -4.70
C SER A 27 -0.60 3.27 -4.88
N LEU A 28 -0.92 3.80 -6.06
CA LEU A 28 -2.27 4.27 -6.38
C LEU A 28 -3.05 3.16 -7.09
N ALA A 29 -4.03 2.56 -6.42
CA ALA A 29 -4.87 1.52 -7.01
C ALA A 29 -5.92 2.14 -7.96
N ILE A 30 -5.68 2.04 -9.27
CA ILE A 30 -6.59 2.58 -10.31
C ILE A 30 -7.66 1.54 -10.69
N CYS A 31 -7.31 0.25 -10.64
CA CYS A 31 -8.20 -0.84 -11.01
C CYS A 31 -7.86 -2.10 -10.19
N SER A 32 -8.82 -3.03 -10.05
CA SER A 32 -8.68 -4.20 -9.17
C SER A 32 -7.66 -5.25 -9.63
N LYS A 33 -7.33 -5.28 -10.93
CA LYS A 33 -6.41 -6.27 -11.53
C LYS A 33 -5.22 -5.64 -12.25
N CYS A 34 -5.10 -4.32 -12.26
CA CYS A 34 -4.02 -3.63 -12.93
C CYS A 34 -2.80 -3.57 -12.01
N TRP A 35 -1.62 -3.39 -12.59
CA TRP A 35 -0.48 -2.90 -11.82
C TRP A 35 -0.80 -1.47 -11.31
N ALA A 36 -0.21 -1.09 -10.19
CA ALA A 36 -0.47 0.19 -9.54
C ALA A 36 0.76 1.10 -9.66
N PRO A 37 0.63 2.34 -10.17
CA PRO A 37 1.73 3.28 -10.20
C PRO A 37 2.15 3.70 -8.79
N THR A 38 3.41 4.12 -8.66
CA THR A 38 3.98 4.58 -7.39
C THR A 38 3.73 6.08 -7.22
N VAL A 39 3.12 6.46 -6.09
CA VAL A 39 2.88 7.85 -5.69
C VAL A 39 4.22 8.49 -5.34
N PHE A 40 4.50 9.65 -5.93
CA PHE A 40 5.72 10.42 -5.68
C PHE A 40 5.44 11.80 -5.07
N SER A 41 4.21 12.33 -5.21
CA SER A 41 3.80 13.60 -4.63
C SER A 41 2.37 13.50 -4.12
N LYS A 42 2.11 14.17 -2.98
CA LYS A 42 0.78 14.30 -2.39
C LYS A 42 0.61 15.71 -1.85
N SER A 43 -0.57 16.28 -2.04
CA SER A 43 -0.92 17.59 -1.49
C SER A 43 -2.41 17.65 -1.12
N GLY A 44 -2.77 18.59 -0.24
CA GLY A 44 -4.18 18.80 0.13
C GLY A 44 -4.85 17.63 0.86
N ILE A 45 -4.09 16.66 1.38
CA ILE A 45 -4.63 15.48 2.08
C ILE A 45 -5.50 15.91 3.27
N GLY A 46 -6.68 15.30 3.39
CA GLY A 46 -7.68 15.66 4.40
C GLY A 46 -8.58 16.84 4.01
N THR A 47 -8.49 17.34 2.77
CA THR A 47 -9.37 18.38 2.23
C THR A 47 -10.08 17.89 0.97
N ALA A 48 -11.06 18.66 0.49
CA ALA A 48 -11.74 18.41 -0.79
C ALA A 48 -10.81 18.57 -2.02
N ASN A 49 -9.62 19.17 -1.84
CA ASN A 49 -8.64 19.43 -2.90
C ASN A 49 -7.44 18.48 -2.80
N ALA A 50 -7.63 17.26 -2.29
CA ALA A 50 -6.56 16.29 -2.18
C ALA A 50 -6.09 15.83 -3.56
N VAL A 51 -4.78 15.88 -3.80
CA VAL A 51 -4.13 15.44 -5.04
C VAL A 51 -3.02 14.45 -4.72
N ALA A 52 -2.99 13.35 -5.45
CA ALA A 52 -1.89 12.40 -5.47
C ALA A 52 -1.35 12.29 -6.90
N GLU A 53 -0.05 12.45 -7.07
CA GLU A 53 0.63 12.26 -8.34
C GLU A 53 1.44 10.98 -8.27
N ALA A 54 1.23 10.10 -9.25
CA ALA A 54 1.87 8.80 -9.34
C ALA A 54 2.50 8.59 -10.71
N ARG A 55 3.51 7.72 -10.79
CA ARG A 55 4.18 7.36 -12.05
C ARG A 55 4.24 5.85 -12.19
N ALA A 56 4.13 5.40 -13.44
CA ALA A 56 4.48 4.04 -13.79
C ALA A 56 5.97 3.82 -13.52
N THR A 57 6.30 2.80 -12.73
CA THR A 57 7.67 2.37 -12.48
C THR A 57 7.86 0.97 -13.04
N ARG A 58 9.05 0.69 -13.58
CA ARG A 58 9.37 -0.65 -14.07
C ARG A 58 9.24 -1.68 -12.96
N GLU A 59 9.58 -1.30 -11.74
CA GLU A 59 9.56 -2.13 -10.54
C GLU A 59 8.13 -2.53 -10.17
N ALA A 60 7.18 -1.59 -10.17
CA ALA A 60 5.77 -1.88 -9.89
C ALA A 60 5.17 -2.83 -10.94
N ILE A 61 5.45 -2.58 -12.22
CA ILE A 61 5.01 -3.44 -13.32
C ILE A 61 5.64 -4.83 -13.22
N ALA A 62 6.96 -4.91 -12.96
CA ALA A 62 7.65 -6.18 -12.81
C ALA A 62 7.12 -7.00 -11.63
N GLY A 63 6.87 -6.37 -10.48
CA GLY A 63 6.27 -7.04 -9.32
C GLY A 63 4.86 -7.56 -9.62
N TRP A 64 4.06 -6.80 -10.36
CA TRP A 64 2.74 -7.24 -10.80
C TRP A 64 2.84 -8.43 -11.77
N CYS A 65 3.70 -8.35 -12.79
CA CYS A 65 3.92 -9.43 -13.76
C CYS A 65 4.35 -10.74 -13.08
N GLN A 66 5.24 -10.66 -12.09
CA GLN A 66 5.71 -11.82 -11.33
C GLN A 66 4.58 -12.51 -10.55
N ASN A 67 3.61 -11.73 -10.05
CA ASN A 67 2.53 -12.25 -9.22
C ASN A 67 1.33 -12.74 -10.03
N TRP A 68 1.02 -12.10 -11.15
CA TRP A 68 -0.22 -12.32 -11.89
C TRP A 68 -0.04 -13.00 -13.24
N THR A 69 1.14 -12.92 -13.84
CA THR A 69 1.47 -13.53 -15.14
C THR A 69 2.90 -14.09 -15.15
N PRO A 70 3.27 -14.99 -14.21
CA PRO A 70 4.66 -15.42 -14.01
C PRO A 70 5.28 -16.09 -15.25
N ASP A 71 4.46 -16.76 -16.06
CA ASP A 71 4.94 -17.50 -17.25
C ASP A 71 5.11 -16.60 -18.48
N ASP A 72 4.66 -15.35 -18.41
CA ASP A 72 4.74 -14.40 -19.51
C ASP A 72 6.06 -13.61 -19.48
N ARG A 73 7.05 -14.12 -20.20
CA ARG A 73 8.36 -13.48 -20.35
C ARG A 73 8.32 -12.10 -21.03
N GLY A 74 7.24 -11.78 -21.73
CA GLY A 74 7.04 -10.48 -22.40
C GLY A 74 6.28 -9.46 -21.57
N CYS A 75 5.76 -9.83 -20.39
CA CYS A 75 4.82 -9.02 -19.63
C CYS A 75 5.35 -7.60 -19.37
N VAL A 76 6.53 -7.49 -18.77
CA VAL A 76 7.10 -6.18 -18.38
C VAL A 76 7.24 -5.25 -19.59
N GLN A 77 7.70 -5.77 -20.73
CA GLN A 77 7.87 -4.96 -21.93
C GLN A 77 6.53 -4.55 -22.54
N ARG A 78 5.54 -5.45 -22.58
CA ARG A 78 4.19 -5.15 -23.06
C ARG A 78 3.54 -4.06 -22.21
N GLU A 79 3.55 -4.22 -20.89
CA GLU A 79 2.93 -3.27 -19.98
C GLU A 79 3.61 -1.90 -20.03
N LEU A 80 4.95 -1.84 -20.07
CA LEU A 80 5.67 -0.57 -20.23
C LEU A 80 5.42 0.12 -21.59
N SER A 81 5.01 -0.64 -22.61
CA SER A 81 4.70 -0.09 -23.93
C SER A 81 3.23 0.31 -24.06
N SER A 82 2.40 -0.02 -23.07
CA SER A 82 0.97 0.26 -23.10
C SER A 82 0.71 1.75 -22.90
N PRO A 83 -0.46 2.26 -23.34
CA PRO A 83 -0.88 3.62 -23.05
C PRO A 83 -0.98 3.91 -21.54
N ASP A 84 -1.25 2.91 -20.71
CA ASP A 84 -1.43 3.07 -19.27
C ASP A 84 -0.12 3.37 -18.53
N ALA A 85 1.02 3.10 -19.17
CA ALA A 85 2.36 3.36 -18.62
C ALA A 85 2.96 4.71 -19.07
N LYS A 86 2.23 5.51 -19.86
CA LYS A 86 2.67 6.81 -20.41
C LYS A 86 2.01 7.98 -19.71
#